data_AF-A0A819NFW4-F1
#
_entry.id   AF-A0A819NFW4-F1
#
_cell.length_a   1.000
_cell.length_b   1.000
_cell.length_c   1.000
_cell.angle_alpha   90.00
_cell.angle_beta   90.00
_cell.angle_gamma   90.00
#
_symmetry.space_group_name_H-M   'P 1'
#
loop_
_entity.id
_entity.type
_entity.pdbx_description
1 polymer ?
#
loop_
_entity_poly.entity_id
_entity_poly.type
_entity_poly.pdbx_seq_one_letter_code
_entity_poly.pdbx_strand_id
1 'polypeptide(L)'
;GLISMNSFVSATQDEYVAIVFSGDGEQTIPLDEVSVIYEMLIDTDIRSTPYAKIQSIIVDEEEILFSIGSTFRIGKINEIRSRVYRVKLTMVHKEDELWNKLTAHLDS
;
A
#
# COMPACT_ATOMS: atom_id res chain seq x y z
N GLY A 1 2.95 12.29 1.58
CA GLY A 1 1.61 12.24 2.20
C GLY A 1 1.44 10.92 2.93
N LEU A 2 0.34 10.74 3.66
CA LEU A 2 -0.01 9.47 4.30
C LEU A 2 -1.31 8.94 3.72
N ILE A 3 -1.41 7.62 3.59
CA ILE A 3 -2.66 6.92 3.27
C ILE A 3 -2.95 5.92 4.39
N SER A 4 -4.19 5.95 4.88
CA SER A 4 -4.67 5.04 5.92
C SER A 4 -5.75 4.16 5.34
N MET A 5 -5.65 2.86 5.58
CA MET A 5 -6.58 1.87 5.08
C MET A 5 -7.62 1.56 6.15
N ASN A 6 -8.89 1.82 5.85
CA ASN A 6 -10.01 1.61 6.77
C ASN A 6 -10.64 0.21 6.68
N SER A 7 -10.15 -0.62 5.77
CA SER A 7 -10.47 -2.04 5.63
C SER A 7 -9.20 -2.89 5.75
N PHE A 8 -9.36 -4.21 5.76
CA PHE A 8 -8.24 -5.09 5.44
C PHE A 8 -7.77 -4.80 4.02
N VAL A 9 -6.45 -4.89 3.81
CA VAL A 9 -5.85 -4.74 2.49
C VAL A 9 -5.12 -6.02 2.15
N SER A 10 -5.58 -6.66 1.09
CA SER A 10 -4.89 -7.77 0.46
C SER A 10 -3.90 -7.21 -0.55
N ALA A 11 -2.67 -7.73 -0.51
CA ALA A 11 -1.62 -7.45 -1.47
C ALA A 11 -0.94 -8.76 -1.85
N THR A 12 -0.16 -8.76 -2.90
CA THR A 12 0.57 -9.95 -3.39
C THR A 12 2.06 -9.66 -3.46
N GLN A 13 2.89 -10.68 -3.24
CA GLN A 13 4.33 -10.62 -3.54
C GLN A 13 4.63 -10.81 -5.04
N ASP A 14 3.66 -11.28 -5.84
CA ASP A 14 3.81 -11.49 -7.27
C ASP A 14 3.40 -10.22 -8.06
N GLU A 15 4.39 -9.58 -8.69
CA GLU A 15 4.18 -8.39 -9.51
C GLU A 15 3.22 -8.64 -10.69
N TYR A 16 3.22 -9.85 -11.26
CA TYR A 16 2.32 -10.18 -12.36
C TYR A 16 0.87 -10.16 -11.92
N VAL A 17 0.57 -10.76 -10.76
CA VAL A 17 -0.77 -10.73 -10.16
C VAL A 17 -1.20 -9.29 -9.90
N ALA A 18 -0.34 -8.46 -9.30
CA ALA A 18 -0.64 -7.04 -9.05
C ALA A 18 -0.96 -6.27 -10.35
N ILE A 19 -0.23 -6.51 -11.43
CA ILE A 19 -0.47 -5.88 -12.74
C ILE A 19 -1.84 -6.29 -13.29
N VAL A 20 -2.17 -7.59 -13.25
CA VAL A 20 -3.46 -8.12 -13.74
C VAL A 20 -4.63 -7.44 -13.02
N PHE A 21 -4.54 -7.28 -11.69
CA PHE A 21 -5.57 -6.59 -10.91
C PHE A 21 -5.63 -5.08 -11.18
N SER A 22 -4.51 -4.42 -11.46
CA SER A 22 -4.48 -2.98 -11.73
C SER A 22 -5.05 -2.58 -13.10
N GLY A 23 -5.11 -3.52 -14.05
CA GLY A 23 -5.49 -3.25 -15.44
C GLY A 23 -4.38 -2.58 -16.26
N ASP A 24 -4.65 -2.32 -17.54
CA ASP A 24 -3.69 -1.77 -18.49
C ASP A 24 -3.75 -0.24 -18.65
N GLY A 25 -4.68 0.43 -17.97
CA GLY A 25 -4.91 1.88 -18.06
C GLY A 25 -5.53 2.36 -19.38
N GLU A 26 -5.76 1.47 -20.33
CA GLU A 26 -6.29 1.77 -21.67
C GLU A 26 -7.80 1.50 -21.77
N GLN A 27 -8.31 0.53 -21.02
CA GLN A 27 -9.69 0.07 -21.11
C GLN A 27 -10.70 0.81 -20.21
N THR A 28 -10.28 1.87 -19.51
CA THR A 28 -11.18 2.60 -18.60
C THR A 28 -12.00 3.64 -19.36
N ILE A 29 -13.32 3.39 -19.41
CA ILE A 29 -14.36 4.38 -19.73
C ILE A 29 -15.04 4.68 -18.39
N PRO A 30 -14.96 5.90 -17.85
CA PRO A 30 -14.57 7.15 -18.49
C PRO A 30 -13.04 7.43 -18.57
N LEU A 31 -12.67 8.36 -19.48
CA LEU A 31 -11.29 8.73 -19.86
C LEU A 31 -10.46 9.40 -18.75
N ASP A 32 -11.01 9.56 -17.56
CA ASP A 32 -10.39 10.19 -16.38
C ASP A 32 -9.88 9.18 -15.34
N GLU A 33 -10.16 7.89 -15.49
CA GLU A 33 -9.62 6.86 -14.59
C GLU A 33 -8.16 6.51 -14.92
N VAL A 34 -7.39 6.07 -13.93
CA VAL A 34 -6.00 5.63 -14.13
C VAL A 34 -5.78 4.33 -13.38
N SER A 35 -4.92 3.47 -13.92
CA SER A 35 -4.47 2.25 -13.24
C SER A 35 -3.38 2.60 -12.24
N VAL A 36 -3.48 2.08 -11.02
CA VAL A 36 -2.51 2.34 -9.95
C VAL A 36 -1.99 1.02 -9.39
N ILE A 37 -0.67 0.88 -9.39
CA ILE A 37 0.05 -0.23 -8.74
C ILE A 37 0.71 0.34 -7.48
N TYR A 38 0.31 -0.15 -6.32
CA TYR A 38 0.95 0.16 -5.05
C TYR A 38 2.12 -0.78 -4.80
N GLU A 39 3.34 -0.25 -4.87
CA GLU A 39 4.56 -0.98 -4.50
C GLU A 39 4.81 -0.77 -3.01
N MET A 40 4.53 -1.80 -2.21
CA MET A 40 4.61 -1.72 -0.74
C MET A 40 5.97 -2.21 -0.23
N LEU A 41 6.75 -1.30 0.34
CA LEU A 41 8.00 -1.59 1.03
C LEU A 41 7.71 -1.82 2.51
N ILE A 42 7.81 -3.08 2.91
CA ILE A 42 7.54 -3.52 4.27
C ILE A 42 8.86 -3.76 4.97
N ASP A 43 9.10 -2.99 6.02
CA ASP A 43 10.18 -3.25 6.96
C ASP A 43 9.63 -4.21 8.04
N THR A 44 10.24 -5.39 8.13
CA THR A 44 9.79 -6.46 9.03
C THR A 44 10.10 -6.19 10.50
N ASP A 45 10.94 -5.20 10.79
CA ASP A 45 11.23 -4.77 12.16
C ASP A 45 10.12 -3.87 12.71
N ILE A 46 9.24 -3.35 11.86
CA ILE A 46 8.05 -2.57 12.24
C ILE A 46 6.96 -3.49 12.80
N ARG A 47 6.82 -3.53 14.13
CA ARG A 47 5.77 -4.32 14.80
C ARG A 47 4.44 -3.58 14.99
N SER A 48 4.38 -2.30 14.67
CA SER A 48 3.21 -1.46 14.96
C SER A 48 2.02 -1.70 14.02
N THR A 49 2.22 -2.38 12.90
CA THR A 49 1.19 -2.67 11.90
C THR A 49 1.18 -4.17 11.64
N PRO A 50 0.19 -4.91 12.16
CA PRO A 50 0.07 -6.34 11.92
C PRO A 50 -0.22 -6.65 10.44
N TYR A 51 0.45 -7.68 9.93
CA TYR A 51 0.16 -8.29 8.64
C TYR A 51 0.48 -9.78 8.71
N ALA A 52 -0.10 -10.56 7.81
CA ALA A 52 0.13 -11.99 7.72
C ALA A 52 0.24 -12.43 6.27
N LYS A 53 1.13 -13.40 6.01
CA LYS A 53 1.11 -14.15 4.76
C LYS A 53 -0.01 -15.18 4.82
N ILE A 54 -0.93 -15.13 3.86
CA ILE A 54 -2.04 -16.06 3.78
C ILE A 54 -1.69 -17.16 2.80
N GLN A 55 -1.74 -18.40 3.26
CA GLN A 55 -1.66 -19.56 2.38
C GLN A 55 -3.07 -19.87 1.88
N SER A 56 -3.36 -19.41 0.66
CA SER A 56 -4.62 -19.67 -0.04
C SER A 56 -4.61 -21.05 -0.68
N ILE A 57 -5.82 -21.60 -0.89
CA ILE A 57 -6.06 -22.77 -1.76
C ILE A 57 -5.90 -22.43 -3.25
N ILE A 58 -5.95 -21.13 -3.60
CA ILE A 58 -5.57 -20.63 -4.92
C ILE A 58 -4.05 -20.59 -4.96
N VAL A 59 -3.48 -21.53 -5.70
CA VAL A 59 -2.03 -21.65 -5.91
C VAL A 59 -1.56 -20.36 -6.63
N ASP A 60 -0.48 -19.75 -6.12
CA ASP A 60 0.27 -18.63 -6.70
C ASP A 60 -0.21 -17.18 -6.44
N GLU A 61 -1.17 -16.92 -5.54
CA GLU A 61 -1.51 -15.52 -5.20
C GLU A 61 -0.46 -14.82 -4.32
N GLU A 62 0.33 -15.59 -3.54
CA GLU A 62 1.35 -15.07 -2.61
C GLU A 62 0.82 -13.90 -1.74
N GLU A 63 -0.39 -14.08 -1.19
CA GLU A 63 -1.14 -13.03 -0.50
C GLU A 63 -0.48 -12.60 0.82
N ILE A 64 -0.37 -11.29 1.01
CA ILE A 64 -0.08 -10.61 2.26
C ILE A 64 -1.30 -9.78 2.66
N LEU A 65 -1.90 -10.11 3.80
CA LEU A 65 -3.07 -9.43 4.34
C LEU A 65 -2.66 -8.47 5.46
N PHE A 66 -2.90 -7.18 5.24
CA PHE A 66 -2.68 -6.12 6.23
C PHE A 66 -3.94 -5.85 7.04
N SER A 67 -3.78 -5.62 8.34
CA SER A 67 -4.92 -5.33 9.22
C SER A 67 -5.54 -3.96 8.94
N ILE A 68 -6.80 -3.79 9.33
CA ILE A 68 -7.47 -2.48 9.40
C ILE A 68 -6.59 -1.46 10.16
N GLY A 69 -6.54 -0.23 9.67
CA GLY A 69 -5.78 0.86 10.28
C GLY A 69 -4.30 0.89 9.86
N SER A 70 -3.89 0.03 8.92
CA SER A 70 -2.56 0.10 8.32
C SER A 70 -2.35 1.44 7.64
N THR A 71 -1.26 2.12 8.00
CA THR A 71 -0.92 3.45 7.49
C THR A 71 0.41 3.39 6.76
N PHE A 72 0.44 3.96 5.56
CA PHE A 72 1.61 3.99 4.70
C PHE A 72 1.95 5.42 4.32
N ARG A 73 3.25 5.69 4.21
CA ARG A 73 3.75 6.94 3.65
C ARG A 73 3.82 6.81 2.13
N ILE A 74 3.13 7.70 1.44
CA ILE A 74 3.20 7.84 -0.01
C ILE A 74 4.57 8.45 -0.35
N GLY A 75 5.38 7.66 -1.02
CA GLY A 75 6.67 8.05 -1.57
C GLY A 75 6.53 8.53 -3.01
N LYS A 76 7.45 8.06 -3.87
CA LYS A 76 7.50 8.47 -5.27
C LYS A 76 6.33 7.90 -6.06
N ILE A 77 5.71 8.75 -6.88
CA ILE A 77 4.72 8.37 -7.88
C ILE A 77 5.40 8.46 -9.24
N ASN A 78 5.40 7.37 -10.01
CA ASN A 78 5.94 7.36 -11.36
C ASN A 78 4.88 6.83 -12.32
N GLU A 79 4.67 7.54 -13.41
CA GLU A 79 3.99 6.96 -14.56
C GLU A 79 4.94 5.97 -15.23
N ILE A 80 4.54 4.69 -15.32
CA ILE A 80 5.37 3.63 -15.89
C ILE A 80 4.94 3.29 -17.32
N ARG A 81 3.67 3.57 -17.65
CA ARG A 81 3.05 3.51 -18.98
C ARG A 81 1.92 4.53 -19.00
N SER A 82 1.41 4.86 -20.19
CA SER A 82 0.27 5.78 -20.36
C SER A 82 -0.85 5.43 -19.38
N ARG A 83 -1.17 6.35 -18.46
CA ARG A 83 -2.24 6.21 -17.45
C ARG A 83 -2.07 5.04 -16.46
N VAL A 84 -0.86 4.47 -16.35
CA VAL A 84 -0.51 3.46 -15.35
C VAL A 84 0.55 4.04 -14.43
N TYR A 85 0.19 4.22 -13.16
CA TYR A 85 1.04 4.81 -12.13
C TYR A 85 1.51 3.76 -11.14
N ARG A 86 2.82 3.74 -10.88
CA ARG A 86 3.41 3.02 -9.76
C ARG A 86 3.65 3.98 -8.60
N VAL A 87 3.00 3.69 -7.48
CA VAL A 87 3.07 4.49 -6.26
C VAL A 87 3.81 3.70 -5.20
N LYS A 88 4.96 4.22 -4.76
CA LYS A 88 5.71 3.61 -3.65
C LYS A 88 5.02 3.93 -2.33
N LEU A 89 4.76 2.90 -1.55
CA LEU A 89 4.23 3.00 -0.19
C LEU A 89 5.26 2.42 0.78
N THR A 90 5.55 3.14 1.87
CA THR A 90 6.42 2.64 2.94
C THR A 90 5.60 2.55 4.22
N MET A 91 5.65 1.39 4.90
CA MET A 91 4.95 1.21 6.18
C MET A 91 5.48 2.23 7.21
N VAL A 92 4.58 2.81 7.99
CA VAL A 92 4.95 3.81 9.01
C VAL A 92 5.01 3.15 10.38
N HIS A 93 6.09 3.39 11.11
CA HIS A 93 6.13 3.12 12.55
C HIS A 93 5.13 4.03 13.25
N LYS A 94 4.15 3.44 13.94
CA LYS A 94 3.17 4.20 14.74
C LYS A 94 3.84 5.05 15.81
N GLU A 95 5.03 4.64 16.26
CA GLU A 95 5.83 5.39 17.24
C GLU A 95 6.43 6.68 16.66
N ASP A 96 6.74 6.77 15.37
CA ASP A 96 7.45 7.92 14.81
C ASP A 96 6.57 9.14 14.51
N GLU A 97 5.26 8.96 14.23
CA GLU A 97 4.42 10.10 13.83
C GLU A 97 3.39 10.52 14.86
N LEU A 98 2.82 9.57 15.61
CA LEU A 98 1.81 9.89 16.62
C LEU A 98 2.46 10.45 17.89
N TRP A 99 3.56 9.85 18.37
CA TRP A 99 4.30 10.39 19.51
C TRP A 99 4.84 11.78 19.18
N ASN A 100 5.57 11.96 18.08
CA ASN A 100 6.14 13.26 17.73
C ASN A 100 5.07 14.36 17.57
N LYS A 101 3.87 14.06 17.04
CA LYS A 101 2.77 15.03 16.97
C LYS A 101 2.10 15.29 18.32
N LEU A 102 1.95 14.28 19.18
CA LEU A 102 1.35 14.44 20.50
C LEU A 102 2.30 15.20 21.44
N THR A 103 3.59 14.89 21.45
CA THR A 103 4.58 15.59 22.27
C THR A 103 4.73 17.05 21.84
N ALA A 104 4.74 17.33 20.53
CA ALA A 104 4.79 18.70 20.03
C ALA A 104 3.59 19.58 20.42
N HIS A 105 2.44 18.99 20.75
CA HIS A 105 1.25 19.69 21.22
C HIS A 105 1.18 19.82 22.75
N LEU A 106 1.97 19.02 23.48
CA LEU A 106 2.09 19.07 24.93
C LEU A 106 3.23 20.01 25.37
N ASP A 107 4.21 20.25 24.50
CA ASP A 107 5.34 21.16 24.71
C ASP A 107 5.08 22.60 24.19
N SER A 108 3.87 22.90 23.70
CA SER A 108 3.42 24.23 23.22
C SER A 108 2.40 24.86 24.14
#